data_AF-A0A813KCZ7-F1
#
_entry.id   AF-A0A813KCZ7-F1
#
_cell.length_a   1.000
_cell.length_b   1.000
_cell.length_c   1.000
_cell.angle_alpha   90.00
_cell.angle_beta   90.00
_cell.angle_gamma   90.00
#
_symmetry.space_group_name_H-M   'P 1'
#
loop_
_entity.id
_entity.type
_entity.pdbx_description
1 polymer ?
#
loop_
_entity_poly.entity_id
_entity_poly.type
_entity_poly.pdbx_seq_one_letter_code
_entity_poly.pdbx_strand_id
1 'polypeptide(L)'
;MGVHAPIDNSPEVEVNKCADEKPLAVSNQDLSTRIKTASKKPRIDCIDGCRFALVFPIIVGHFVRFGTKNKLLLKLLTQENVLVGGFFIISGYVSGYVATNMGERKADEKKLKEPELFFWQKVMSYYPLHFLLSTSFAPLFVLVDRWQKNPWSTTRFHALLNYTLLQAWFPSEAEIWNPPTWFLSALTFANALMPTMVLPRVVKLLSTTTTRTLVLRSTTLDP
;
A
#
# COMPACT_ATOMS: atom_id res chain seq x y z
N MET A 1 35.11 -20.39 -77.43
CA MET A 1 33.80 -20.21 -76.78
C MET A 1 33.78 -18.83 -76.14
N GLY A 2 32.73 -18.08 -76.42
CA GLY A 2 32.71 -16.61 -76.44
C GLY A 2 32.90 -15.90 -75.11
N VAL A 3 33.45 -14.70 -75.25
CA VAL A 3 33.77 -13.65 -74.29
C VAL A 3 32.51 -12.90 -73.87
N HIS A 4 32.36 -12.57 -72.57
CA HIS A 4 32.15 -11.21 -72.05
C HIS A 4 31.83 -11.22 -70.56
N ALA A 5 32.40 -10.24 -69.86
CA ALA A 5 32.36 -10.04 -68.42
C ALA A 5 31.28 -8.95 -68.06
N PRO A 6 31.25 -8.37 -66.85
CA PRO A 6 30.11 -8.40 -65.92
C PRO A 6 29.51 -7.00 -65.62
N ILE A 7 28.25 -6.85 -65.19
CA ILE A 7 27.76 -5.56 -64.64
C ILE A 7 26.70 -5.73 -63.52
N ASP A 8 27.03 -5.06 -62.41
CA ASP A 8 26.29 -4.38 -61.33
C ASP A 8 24.76 -4.14 -61.43
N ASN A 9 24.17 -3.91 -60.25
CA ASN A 9 23.13 -2.92 -59.90
C ASN A 9 21.95 -3.49 -59.08
N SER A 10 21.91 -3.15 -57.79
CA SER A 10 20.63 -2.76 -57.14
C SER A 10 20.22 -1.38 -57.70
N PRO A 11 19.00 -0.83 -57.53
CA PRO A 11 17.82 -1.25 -56.74
C PRO A 11 16.49 -1.14 -57.55
N GLU A 12 15.34 -1.56 -57.01
CA GLU A 12 14.07 -0.89 -57.37
C GLU A 12 12.99 -1.07 -56.30
N VAL A 13 12.61 0.08 -55.73
CA VAL A 13 11.45 0.30 -54.88
C VAL A 13 10.25 0.40 -55.82
N GLU A 14 9.39 -0.61 -55.84
CA GLU A 14 8.11 -0.52 -56.56
C GLU A 14 7.00 -0.05 -55.62
N VAL A 15 6.48 1.11 -55.99
CA VAL A 15 5.41 1.87 -55.36
C VAL A 15 4.06 1.37 -55.88
N ASN A 16 3.06 1.33 -54.98
CA ASN A 16 1.61 1.27 -55.18
C ASN A 16 0.90 -0.09 -55.40
N LYS A 17 0.09 -0.44 -54.39
CA LYS A 17 -1.35 -0.71 -54.63
C LYS A 17 -2.20 -0.33 -53.41
N CYS A 18 -2.73 0.90 -53.43
CA CYS A 18 -3.95 1.26 -52.72
C CYS A 18 -5.15 0.66 -53.47
N ALA A 19 -5.84 -0.31 -52.88
CA ALA A 19 -7.29 -0.51 -53.03
C ALA A 19 -7.76 -1.61 -52.06
N ASP A 20 -8.89 -1.33 -51.41
CA ASP A 20 -9.77 -2.26 -50.67
C ASP A 20 -9.40 -2.68 -49.24
N GLU A 21 -9.37 -1.73 -48.31
CA GLU A 21 -9.85 -1.99 -46.95
C GLU A 21 -11.11 -1.15 -46.66
N LYS A 22 -12.25 -1.84 -46.72
CA LYS A 22 -13.55 -1.40 -46.21
C LYS A 22 -13.35 -0.91 -44.76
N PRO A 23 -13.89 0.25 -44.35
CA PRO A 23 -13.73 0.72 -42.97
C PRO A 23 -14.37 -0.31 -42.05
N LEU A 24 -13.54 -1.06 -41.32
CA LEU A 24 -14.00 -1.98 -40.30
C LEU A 24 -14.68 -1.11 -39.23
N ALA A 25 -16.01 -1.11 -39.23
CA ALA A 25 -16.79 -0.45 -38.21
C ALA A 25 -16.41 -1.06 -36.86
N VAL A 26 -15.53 -0.39 -36.11
CA VAL A 26 -15.23 -0.71 -34.72
C VAL A 26 -16.57 -0.68 -34.00
N SER A 27 -17.01 -1.85 -33.55
CA SER A 27 -18.34 -1.99 -32.97
C SER A 27 -18.44 -1.10 -31.73
N ASN A 28 -19.58 -0.45 -31.52
CA ASN A 28 -19.86 0.27 -30.27
C ASN A 28 -19.75 -0.66 -29.05
N GLN A 29 -19.87 -1.97 -29.26
CA GLN A 29 -19.56 -2.98 -28.26
C GLN A 29 -18.07 -2.95 -27.88
N ASP A 30 -17.12 -3.02 -28.81
CA ASP A 30 -15.67 -2.93 -28.52
C ASP A 30 -15.26 -1.63 -27.85
N LEU A 31 -15.89 -0.51 -28.24
CA LEU A 31 -15.69 0.77 -27.57
C LEU A 31 -16.25 0.73 -26.14
N SER A 32 -17.43 0.11 -25.94
CA SER A 32 -18.00 -0.08 -24.60
C SER A 32 -17.20 -1.05 -23.73
N THR A 33 -16.55 -2.06 -24.32
CA THR A 33 -15.68 -3.00 -23.60
C THR A 33 -14.37 -2.33 -23.18
N ARG A 34 -13.79 -1.48 -24.05
CA ARG A 34 -12.63 -0.64 -23.70
C ARG A 34 -12.95 0.44 -22.66
N ILE A 35 -14.16 1.01 -22.69
CA ILE A 35 -14.61 1.99 -21.70
C ILE A 35 -14.95 1.31 -20.36
N LYS A 36 -15.41 0.06 -20.37
CA LYS A 36 -15.72 -0.72 -19.16
C LYS A 36 -14.51 -1.27 -18.42
N THR A 37 -13.35 -1.36 -19.06
CA THR A 37 -12.09 -1.52 -18.32
C THR A 37 -11.71 -0.18 -17.71
N ALA A 38 -12.37 0.20 -16.62
CA ALA A 38 -11.86 1.23 -15.73
C ALA A 38 -10.40 0.88 -15.43
N SER A 39 -9.47 1.64 -16.01
CA SER A 39 -8.04 1.38 -15.92
C SER A 39 -7.66 1.24 -14.45
N LYS A 40 -7.45 0.00 -14.00
CA LYS A 40 -7.07 -0.29 -12.63
C LYS A 40 -5.65 0.25 -12.48
N LYS A 41 -5.42 1.11 -11.48
CA LYS A 41 -4.08 1.69 -11.25
C LYS A 41 -3.04 0.55 -11.21
N PRO A 42 -1.94 0.66 -11.97
CA PRO A 42 -0.94 -0.39 -12.01
C PRO A 42 -0.38 -0.63 -10.61
N ARG A 43 -0.24 -1.90 -10.22
CA ARG A 43 0.41 -2.25 -8.96
C ARG A 43 1.91 -2.06 -9.11
N ILE A 44 2.56 -1.60 -8.05
CA ILE A 44 4.00 -1.38 -8.02
C ILE A 44 4.63 -2.55 -7.28
N ASP A 45 4.90 -3.63 -8.00
CA ASP A 45 5.32 -4.91 -7.40
C ASP A 45 6.63 -4.81 -6.62
N CYS A 46 7.56 -3.95 -7.09
CA CYS A 46 8.82 -3.67 -6.38
C CYS A 46 8.57 -3.14 -4.95
N ILE A 47 7.57 -2.25 -4.79
CA ILE A 47 7.23 -1.68 -3.49
C ILE A 47 6.57 -2.72 -2.59
N ASP A 48 5.71 -3.57 -3.14
CA ASP A 48 5.13 -4.70 -2.39
C ASP A 48 6.24 -5.67 -1.93
N GLY A 49 7.26 -5.90 -2.76
CA GLY A 49 8.47 -6.65 -2.39
C GLY A 49 9.29 -6.00 -1.26
N CYS A 50 9.50 -4.69 -1.30
CA CYS A 50 10.16 -3.95 -0.21
C CYS A 50 9.41 -4.07 1.12
N ARG A 51 8.06 -4.03 1.08
CA ARG A 51 7.24 -4.20 2.28
C ARG A 51 7.40 -5.60 2.87
N PHE A 52 7.45 -6.62 2.02
CA PHE A 52 7.73 -7.99 2.45
C PHE A 52 9.13 -8.10 3.08
N ALA A 53 10.16 -7.55 2.44
CA ALA A 53 11.53 -7.57 2.95
C ALA A 53 11.70 -6.87 4.31
N LEU A 54 10.85 -5.89 4.63
CA LEU A 54 10.84 -5.20 5.93
C LEU A 54 10.10 -6.00 7.01
N VAL A 55 9.02 -6.72 6.66
CA VAL A 55 8.23 -7.50 7.62
C VAL A 55 8.87 -8.85 7.93
N PHE A 56 9.52 -9.48 6.95
CA PHE A 56 10.10 -10.82 7.10
C PHE A 56 11.10 -10.93 8.27
N PRO A 57 12.09 -10.03 8.42
CA PRO A 57 13.04 -10.10 9.54
C PRO A 57 12.37 -9.85 10.90
N ILE A 58 11.25 -9.13 10.97
CA ILE A 58 10.49 -8.93 12.21
C ILE A 58 9.90 -10.24 12.70
N ILE A 59 9.30 -11.01 11.78
CA ILE A 59 8.75 -12.34 12.06
C ILE A 59 9.87 -13.26 12.53
N VAL A 60 10.97 -13.32 11.77
CA VAL A 60 12.14 -14.15 12.13
C VAL A 60 12.71 -13.74 13.49
N GLY A 61 12.83 -12.43 13.76
CA GLY A 61 13.33 -11.90 15.04
C GLY A 61 12.49 -12.37 16.24
N HIS A 62 11.15 -12.39 16.10
CA HIS A 62 10.25 -12.91 17.14
C HIS A 62 10.50 -14.39 17.44
N PHE A 63 10.77 -15.22 16.42
CA PHE A 63 11.07 -16.64 16.63
C PHE A 63 12.50 -16.89 17.13
N VAL A 64 13.50 -16.18 16.60
CA VAL A 64 14.93 -16.35 16.98
C VAL A 64 15.17 -15.98 18.44
N ARG A 65 14.39 -15.04 18.99
CA ARG A 65 14.43 -14.67 20.42
C ARG A 65 14.15 -15.86 21.35
N PHE A 66 13.42 -16.87 20.89
CA PHE A 66 13.16 -18.10 21.65
C PHE A 66 14.18 -19.21 21.39
N GLY A 67 14.97 -19.14 20.30
CA GLY A 67 15.84 -20.22 19.85
C GLY A 67 17.34 -20.01 20.04
N THR A 68 17.81 -18.80 20.36
CA THR A 68 19.25 -18.51 20.40
C THR A 68 19.66 -17.59 21.55
N LYS A 69 20.91 -17.75 22.04
CA LYS A 69 21.51 -16.90 23.09
C LYS A 69 22.63 -15.98 22.58
N ASN A 70 22.93 -16.03 21.27
CA ASN A 70 23.98 -15.21 20.66
C ASN A 70 23.59 -13.73 20.65
N LYS A 71 24.26 -12.94 21.51
CA LYS A 71 23.97 -11.51 21.72
C LYS A 71 24.09 -10.65 20.45
N LEU A 72 24.96 -11.01 19.51
CA LEU A 72 25.16 -10.23 18.29
C LEU A 72 24.03 -10.47 17.29
N LEU A 73 23.61 -11.72 17.14
CA LEU A 73 22.46 -12.09 16.31
C LEU A 73 21.15 -11.52 16.87
N LEU A 74 20.99 -11.56 18.20
CA LEU A 74 19.88 -10.89 18.89
C LEU A 74 19.90 -9.39 18.61
N LYS A 75 21.01 -8.67 18.83
CA LYS A 75 21.09 -7.22 18.57
C LYS A 75 20.77 -6.83 17.12
N LEU A 76 21.16 -7.66 16.15
CA LEU A 76 20.89 -7.39 14.73
C LEU A 76 19.43 -7.64 14.37
N LEU A 77 18.83 -8.72 14.89
CA LEU A 77 17.47 -9.14 14.55
C LEU A 77 16.39 -8.51 15.43
N THR A 78 16.74 -7.92 16.58
CA THR A 78 15.81 -7.23 17.47
C THR A 78 15.70 -5.72 17.19
N GLN A 79 16.06 -5.27 15.99
CA GLN A 79 15.79 -3.90 15.54
C GLN A 79 14.39 -3.78 14.91
N GLU A 80 13.40 -4.46 15.47
CA GLU A 80 12.03 -4.48 14.91
C GLU A 80 11.45 -3.06 14.74
N ASN A 81 11.71 -2.15 15.68
CA ASN A 81 11.14 -0.80 15.64
C ASN A 81 11.55 0.00 14.40
N VAL A 82 12.80 -0.17 13.93
CA VAL A 82 13.30 0.52 12.74
C VAL A 82 12.66 -0.05 11.46
N LEU A 83 12.55 -1.38 11.39
CA LEU A 83 11.95 -2.08 10.25
C LEU A 83 10.45 -1.80 10.15
N VAL A 84 9.74 -1.75 11.28
CA VAL A 84 8.33 -1.36 11.35
C VAL A 84 8.14 0.09 10.88
N GLY A 85 9.02 1.00 11.31
CA GLY A 85 9.01 2.40 10.83
C GLY A 85 9.16 2.50 9.31
N GLY A 86 10.13 1.77 8.74
CA GLY A 86 10.30 1.67 7.28
C GLY A 86 9.05 1.12 6.59
N PHE A 87 8.43 0.08 7.15
CA PHE A 87 7.21 -0.49 6.61
C PHE A 87 6.07 0.53 6.60
N PHE A 88 5.90 1.31 7.67
CA PHE A 88 4.85 2.35 7.73
C PHE A 88 5.04 3.44 6.68
N ILE A 89 6.28 3.88 6.44
CA ILE A 89 6.59 4.89 5.43
C ILE A 89 6.19 4.39 4.03
N ILE A 90 6.63 3.19 3.67
CA ILE A 90 6.32 2.60 2.36
C ILE A 90 4.81 2.33 2.23
N SER A 91 4.18 1.85 3.30
CA SER A 91 2.73 1.60 3.34
C SER A 91 1.91 2.88 3.19
N GLY A 92 2.37 3.98 3.80
CA GLY A 92 1.77 5.30 3.67
C GLY A 92 1.91 5.82 2.24
N TYR A 93 3.07 5.64 1.62
CA TYR A 93 3.29 5.99 0.22
C TYR A 93 2.33 5.26 -0.73
N VAL A 94 2.21 3.93 -0.60
CA VAL A 94 1.27 3.13 -1.41
C VAL A 94 -0.18 3.58 -1.17
N SER A 95 -0.53 3.88 0.08
CA SER A 95 -1.87 4.38 0.40
C SER A 95 -2.15 5.73 -0.26
N GLY A 96 -1.17 6.64 -0.27
CA GLY A 96 -1.24 7.90 -1.01
C GLY A 96 -1.40 7.70 -2.51
N TYR A 97 -0.55 6.88 -3.13
CA TYR A 97 -0.60 6.52 -4.55
C TYR A 97 -1.98 5.99 -4.97
N VAL A 98 -2.54 5.10 -4.16
CA VAL A 98 -3.87 4.52 -4.41
C VAL A 98 -4.98 5.56 -4.19
N ALA A 99 -4.78 6.56 -3.33
CA ALA A 99 -5.76 7.61 -3.00
C ALA A 99 -5.73 8.83 -3.94
N THR A 100 -4.71 9.00 -4.79
CA THR A 100 -4.60 10.14 -5.75
C THR A 100 -4.80 9.70 -7.19
N ASN A 101 -5.49 10.49 -8.02
CA ASN A 101 -5.71 10.14 -9.43
C ASN A 101 -4.40 10.12 -10.23
N MET A 102 -4.27 9.18 -11.17
CA MET A 102 -3.08 9.07 -12.02
C MET A 102 -3.09 10.19 -13.06
N GLY A 103 -1.98 10.91 -13.20
CA GLY A 103 -1.86 12.00 -14.19
C GLY A 103 -2.53 13.31 -13.78
N GLU A 104 -3.31 13.34 -12.70
CA GLU A 104 -3.96 14.54 -12.19
C GLU A 104 -3.54 14.84 -10.75
N ARG A 105 -3.29 16.11 -10.43
CA ARG A 105 -3.05 16.58 -9.05
C ARG A 105 -4.35 16.70 -8.25
N LYS A 106 -5.15 15.63 -8.24
CA LYS A 106 -6.43 15.55 -7.52
C LYS A 106 -6.51 14.25 -6.71
N ALA A 107 -7.06 14.34 -5.51
CA ALA A 107 -7.42 13.13 -4.77
C ALA A 107 -8.61 12.44 -5.42
N ASP A 108 -8.72 11.14 -5.20
CA ASP A 108 -9.86 10.34 -5.60
C ASP A 108 -11.10 10.81 -4.80
N GLU A 109 -12.00 11.53 -5.47
CA GLU A 109 -13.18 12.14 -4.84
C GLU A 109 -14.10 11.11 -4.19
N LYS A 110 -14.13 9.87 -4.68
CA LYS A 110 -14.96 8.81 -4.07
C LYS A 110 -14.47 8.47 -2.67
N LYS A 111 -13.16 8.39 -2.48
CA LYS A 111 -12.55 8.08 -1.17
C LYS A 111 -12.62 9.24 -0.19
N LEU A 112 -12.81 10.45 -0.71
CA LEU A 112 -13.02 11.66 0.08
C LEU A 112 -14.47 11.82 0.53
N LYS A 113 -15.43 11.39 -0.30
CA LYS A 113 -16.86 11.42 -0.01
C LYS A 113 -17.30 10.32 0.97
N GLU A 114 -16.68 9.15 0.91
CA GLU A 114 -17.02 7.99 1.75
C GLU A 114 -15.79 7.51 2.57
N PRO A 115 -15.32 8.32 3.54
CA PRO A 115 -14.12 8.01 4.33
C PRO A 115 -14.29 6.75 5.19
N GLU A 116 -15.51 6.50 5.69
CA GLU A 116 -15.84 5.31 6.48
C GLU A 116 -15.72 4.03 5.65
N LEU A 117 -16.15 4.04 4.39
CA LEU A 117 -16.07 2.87 3.54
C LEU A 117 -14.61 2.49 3.25
N PHE A 118 -13.76 3.47 3.00
CA PHE A 118 -12.31 3.26 2.83
C PHE A 118 -11.67 2.66 4.10
N PHE A 119 -12.02 3.20 5.27
CA PHE A 119 -11.53 2.69 6.55
C PHE A 119 -11.94 1.23 6.76
N TRP A 120 -13.23 0.91 6.62
CA TRP A 120 -13.74 -0.45 6.84
C TRP A 120 -13.21 -1.45 5.83
N GLN A 121 -13.05 -1.07 4.56
CA GLN A 121 -12.41 -1.93 3.56
C GLN A 121 -10.98 -2.33 3.95
N LYS A 122 -10.23 -1.42 4.57
CA LYS A 122 -8.88 -1.71 5.05
C LYS A 122 -8.90 -2.54 6.33
N VAL A 123 -9.70 -2.18 7.32
CA VAL A 123 -9.79 -2.91 8.58
C VAL A 123 -10.26 -4.35 8.37
N MET A 124 -11.29 -4.55 7.56
CA MET A 124 -11.85 -5.88 7.29
C MET A 124 -10.91 -6.80 6.51
N SER A 125 -9.83 -6.26 5.90
CA SER A 125 -8.83 -7.09 5.22
C SER A 125 -7.95 -7.91 6.18
N TYR A 126 -7.81 -7.49 7.45
CA TYR A 126 -6.98 -8.18 8.45
C TYR A 126 -7.70 -8.49 9.77
N TYR A 127 -8.74 -7.72 10.12
CA TYR A 127 -9.44 -7.88 11.40
C TYR A 127 -10.08 -9.27 11.60
N PRO A 128 -10.72 -9.91 10.60
CA PRO A 128 -11.29 -11.25 10.79
C PRO A 128 -10.24 -12.28 11.20
N LEU A 129 -9.05 -12.22 10.59
CA LEU A 129 -7.93 -13.10 10.93
C LEU A 129 -7.41 -12.80 12.34
N HIS A 130 -7.25 -11.51 12.68
CA HIS A 130 -6.86 -11.08 14.03
C HIS A 130 -7.81 -11.59 15.10
N PHE A 131 -9.12 -11.46 14.87
CA PHE A 131 -10.15 -11.90 15.81
C PHE A 131 -10.12 -13.41 16.02
N LEU A 132 -10.00 -14.19 14.93
CA LEU A 132 -9.90 -15.64 15.00
C LEU A 132 -8.66 -16.07 15.79
N LEU A 133 -7.48 -15.57 15.42
CA LEU A 133 -6.22 -15.91 16.11
C LEU A 133 -6.26 -15.49 17.58
N SER A 134 -6.69 -14.27 17.88
CA SER A 134 -6.81 -13.78 19.26
C SER A 134 -7.73 -14.66 20.10
N THR A 135 -8.84 -15.12 19.53
CA THR A 135 -9.80 -15.99 20.24
C THR A 135 -9.26 -17.39 20.43
N SER A 136 -8.58 -17.96 19.43
CA SER A 136 -7.93 -19.28 19.54
C SER A 136 -6.83 -19.29 20.61
N PHE A 137 -6.04 -18.21 20.71
CA PHE A 137 -4.97 -18.09 21.70
C PHE A 137 -5.41 -17.43 23.02
N ALA A 138 -6.65 -16.96 23.14
CA ALA A 138 -7.16 -16.32 24.35
C ALA A 138 -6.96 -17.15 25.64
N PRO A 139 -7.17 -18.48 25.66
CA PRO A 139 -6.92 -19.29 26.87
C PRO A 139 -5.46 -19.20 27.34
N LEU A 140 -4.51 -19.20 26.41
CA LEU A 140 -3.08 -19.08 26.72
C LEU A 140 -2.77 -17.72 27.37
N PHE A 141 -3.34 -16.64 26.82
CA PHE A 141 -3.11 -15.29 27.35
C PHE A 141 -3.72 -15.08 28.72
N VAL A 142 -4.93 -15.62 28.97
CA VAL A 142 -5.55 -15.60 30.28
C VAL A 142 -4.69 -16.37 31.30
N LEU A 143 -4.14 -17.54 30.93
CA LEU A 143 -3.24 -18.30 31.80
C LEU A 143 -1.98 -17.51 32.16
N VAL A 144 -1.37 -16.81 31.20
CA VAL A 144 -0.20 -15.96 31.45
C VAL A 144 -0.54 -14.81 32.40
N ASP A 145 -1.68 -14.14 32.20
CA ASP A 145 -2.15 -13.09 33.12
C ASP A 145 -2.39 -13.63 34.54
N ARG A 146 -2.90 -14.87 34.66
CA ARG A 146 -3.06 -15.52 35.96
C ARG A 146 -1.72 -15.83 36.62
N TRP A 147 -0.71 -16.28 35.86
CA TRP A 147 0.65 -16.52 36.38
C TRP A 147 1.32 -15.23 36.86
N GLN A 148 1.09 -14.12 36.17
CA GLN A 148 1.56 -12.80 36.60
C GLN A 148 0.75 -12.22 37.78
N LYS A 149 -0.25 -12.95 38.29
CA LYS A 149 -1.14 -12.54 39.39
C LYS A 149 -1.91 -11.25 39.08
N ASN A 150 -2.19 -10.97 37.81
CA ASN A 150 -2.99 -9.82 37.41
C ASN A 150 -4.46 -10.00 37.88
N PRO A 151 -5.15 -8.96 38.37
CA PRO A 151 -6.55 -9.06 38.72
C PRO A 151 -7.42 -9.30 37.48
N TRP A 152 -8.64 -9.82 37.66
CA TRP A 152 -9.55 -10.09 36.54
C TRP A 152 -10.00 -8.82 35.80
N SER A 153 -10.00 -7.67 36.47
CA SER A 153 -10.24 -6.36 35.85
C SER A 153 -9.18 -6.04 34.79
N THR A 154 -7.91 -6.24 35.11
CA THR A 154 -6.78 -6.02 34.20
C THR A 154 -6.84 -6.96 33.00
N THR A 155 -7.11 -8.26 33.19
CA THR A 155 -7.27 -9.20 32.07
C THR A 155 -8.43 -8.84 31.15
N ARG A 156 -9.55 -8.33 31.70
CA ARG A 156 -10.66 -7.83 30.87
C ARG A 156 -10.26 -6.59 30.08
N PHE A 157 -9.51 -5.68 30.70
CA PHE A 157 -8.98 -4.49 30.03
C PHE A 157 -7.99 -4.87 28.91
N HIS A 158 -7.10 -5.83 29.18
CA HIS A 158 -6.18 -6.41 28.20
C HIS A 158 -6.92 -7.02 27.01
N ALA A 159 -7.95 -7.83 27.28
CA ALA A 159 -8.80 -8.40 26.25
C ALA A 159 -9.45 -7.29 25.40
N LEU A 160 -10.03 -6.28 26.07
CA LEU A 160 -10.67 -5.16 25.40
C LEU A 160 -9.71 -4.43 24.47
N LEU A 161 -8.51 -4.07 24.94
CA LEU A 161 -7.50 -3.37 24.13
C LEU A 161 -7.03 -4.20 22.93
N ASN A 162 -6.84 -5.51 23.11
CA ASN A 162 -6.42 -6.40 22.02
C ASN A 162 -7.52 -6.58 20.95
N TYR A 163 -8.77 -6.81 21.37
CA TYR A 163 -9.88 -6.97 20.41
C TYR A 163 -10.28 -5.67 19.73
N THR A 164 -10.17 -4.54 20.42
CA THR A 164 -10.47 -3.22 19.82
C THR A 164 -9.30 -2.65 19.02
N LEU A 165 -8.13 -3.30 19.03
CA LEU A 165 -6.89 -2.79 18.43
C LEU A 165 -6.53 -1.38 18.96
N LEU A 166 -6.69 -1.16 20.27
CA LEU A 166 -6.34 0.10 20.95
C LEU A 166 -5.04 0.03 21.77
N GLN A 167 -4.43 -1.14 21.87
CA GLN A 167 -3.26 -1.37 22.72
C GLN A 167 -2.04 -0.49 22.41
N ALA A 168 -1.82 -0.08 21.15
CA ALA A 168 -0.64 0.74 20.79
C ALA A 168 -0.66 2.17 21.39
N TRP A 169 -1.80 2.60 21.93
CA TRP A 169 -1.96 3.93 22.55
C TRP A 169 -1.61 3.95 24.04
N PHE A 170 -1.30 2.79 24.60
CA PHE A 170 -0.97 2.61 26.00
C PHE A 170 0.41 1.94 26.07
N PRO A 171 1.51 2.70 26.24
CA PRO A 171 2.87 2.17 26.09
C PRO A 171 3.23 1.01 27.03
N SER A 172 2.67 1.00 28.24
CA SER A 172 2.83 -0.09 29.22
C SER A 172 2.08 -1.37 28.81
N GLU A 173 1.13 -1.23 27.89
CA GLU A 173 0.14 -2.23 27.48
C GLU A 173 0.27 -2.60 25.99
N ALA A 174 1.26 -2.04 25.28
CA ALA A 174 1.41 -2.22 23.85
C ALA A 174 1.62 -3.69 23.47
N GLU A 175 2.37 -4.45 24.27
CA GLU A 175 2.69 -5.87 24.03
C GLU A 175 1.74 -6.84 24.75
N ILE A 176 0.54 -6.39 25.14
CA ILE A 176 -0.47 -7.25 25.77
C ILE A 176 -0.85 -8.41 24.86
N TRP A 177 -0.84 -9.62 25.44
CA TRP A 177 -1.32 -10.88 24.88
C TRP A 177 -0.55 -11.33 23.62
N ASN A 178 -0.52 -10.53 22.56
CA ASN A 178 0.21 -10.81 21.33
C ASN A 178 1.14 -9.63 20.97
N PRO A 179 2.47 -9.76 21.17
CA PRO A 179 3.43 -8.69 20.93
C PRO A 179 3.30 -8.01 19.56
N PRO A 180 3.24 -8.70 18.40
CA PRO A 180 3.07 -8.03 17.11
C PRO A 180 1.69 -7.37 16.88
N THR A 181 0.69 -7.55 17.75
CA THR A 181 -0.64 -6.92 17.54
C THR A 181 -0.60 -5.40 17.69
N TRP A 182 0.36 -4.83 18.43
CA TRP A 182 0.49 -3.37 18.54
C TRP A 182 0.68 -2.72 17.17
N PHE A 183 1.37 -3.41 16.27
CA PHE A 183 1.58 -2.97 14.90
C PHE A 183 0.24 -2.88 14.13
N LEU A 184 -0.66 -3.86 14.31
CA LEU A 184 -2.02 -3.81 13.74
C LEU A 184 -2.82 -2.62 14.30
N SER A 185 -2.71 -2.37 15.61
CA SER A 185 -3.35 -1.22 16.25
C SER A 185 -2.89 0.12 15.65
N ALA A 186 -1.57 0.31 15.51
CA ALA A 186 -1.02 1.49 14.86
C ALA A 186 -1.44 1.59 13.38
N LEU A 187 -1.50 0.47 12.66
CA LEU A 187 -1.95 0.42 11.27
C LEU A 187 -3.45 0.76 11.12
N THR A 188 -4.30 0.28 12.02
CA THR A 188 -5.73 0.65 12.05
C THR A 188 -5.89 2.14 12.21
N PHE A 189 -5.16 2.75 13.14
CA PHE A 189 -5.20 4.19 13.34
C PHE A 189 -4.67 4.98 12.13
N ALA A 190 -3.54 4.55 11.55
CA ALA A 190 -3.02 5.19 10.33
C ALA A 190 -4.04 5.15 9.19
N ASN A 191 -4.76 4.04 9.02
CA ASN A 191 -5.82 3.92 8.03
C ASN A 191 -7.05 4.79 8.35
N ALA A 192 -7.33 5.09 9.63
CA ALA A 192 -8.38 6.03 10.02
C ALA A 192 -7.99 7.49 9.72
N LEU A 193 -6.73 7.85 9.95
CA LEU A 193 -6.21 9.20 9.68
C LEU A 193 -6.07 9.51 8.19
N MET A 194 -5.81 8.50 7.36
CA MET A 194 -5.63 8.69 5.92
C MET A 194 -6.80 9.43 5.25
N PRO A 195 -8.05 8.95 5.29
CA PRO A 195 -9.18 9.62 4.64
C PRO A 195 -9.65 10.87 5.40
N THR A 196 -9.52 10.91 6.74
CA THR A 196 -10.07 11.98 7.58
C THR A 196 -9.17 13.21 7.70
N MET A 197 -7.85 13.02 7.79
CA MET A 197 -6.89 14.09 8.02
C MET A 197 -5.90 14.29 6.88
N VAL A 198 -5.33 13.20 6.35
CA VAL A 198 -4.24 13.29 5.37
C VAL A 198 -4.77 13.71 4.00
N LEU A 199 -5.80 13.01 3.50
CA LEU A 199 -6.31 13.21 2.15
C LEU A 199 -6.86 14.64 1.91
N PRO A 200 -7.65 15.25 2.82
CA PRO A 200 -8.12 16.63 2.65
C PRO A 200 -6.97 17.66 2.64
N ARG A 201 -5.94 17.44 3.46
CA ARG A 201 -4.75 18.31 3.49
C ARG A 201 -3.95 18.21 2.21
N VAL A 202 -3.77 17.00 1.67
CA VAL A 202 -3.11 16.78 0.38
C VAL A 202 -3.86 17.51 -0.73
N VAL A 203 -5.18 17.42 -0.78
CA VAL A 203 -6.00 18.17 -1.75
C VAL A 203 -5.78 19.68 -1.64
N LYS A 204 -5.80 20.23 -0.41
CA LYS A 204 -5.56 21.67 -0.18
C LYS A 204 -4.17 22.12 -0.65
N LEU A 205 -3.15 21.29 -0.43
CA LEU A 205 -1.78 21.59 -0.87
C LEU A 205 -1.66 21.54 -2.40
N LEU A 206 -2.31 20.56 -3.04
CA LEU A 206 -2.32 20.41 -4.49
C LEU A 206 -3.07 21.56 -5.19
N SER A 207 -4.21 22.00 -4.63
CA SER A 207 -4.96 23.15 -5.18
C SER A 207 -4.15 24.44 -5.08
N THR A 208 -3.56 24.71 -3.92
CA THR A 208 -2.71 25.91 -3.68
C THR A 208 -1.52 25.95 -4.63
N THR A 209 -0.86 24.81 -4.86
CA THR A 209 0.29 24.70 -5.77
C THR A 209 -0.11 24.97 -7.21
N THR A 210 -1.26 24.43 -7.64
CA THR A 210 -1.79 24.67 -8.99
C THR A 210 -2.05 26.16 -9.21
N THR A 211 -2.70 26.83 -8.25
CA THR A 211 -2.95 28.28 -8.32
C THR A 211 -1.64 29.08 -8.40
N ARG A 212 -0.65 28.78 -7.56
CA ARG A 212 0.65 29.47 -7.60
C ARG A 212 1.39 29.27 -8.92
N THR A 213 1.37 28.06 -9.47
CA THR A 213 2.05 27.74 -10.74
C THR A 213 1.38 28.47 -11.91
N LEU A 214 0.05 28.58 -11.91
CA LEU A 214 -0.69 29.32 -12.93
C LEU A 214 -0.41 30.83 -12.85
N VAL A 215 -0.38 31.40 -11.64
CA VAL A 215 -0.05 32.82 -11.43
C VAL A 215 1.38 33.14 -11.88
N LEU A 216 2.35 32.29 -11.53
CA LEU A 216 3.74 32.49 -11.96
C LEU A 216 3.89 32.37 -13.48
N ARG A 217 3.14 31.44 -14.11
CA ARG A 217 3.15 31.25 -15.57
C ARG A 217 2.52 32.44 -16.30
N SER A 218 1.45 33.05 -15.77
CA SER A 218 0.85 34.24 -16.37
C SER A 218 1.77 35.45 -16.27
N THR A 219 2.48 35.64 -15.15
CA THR A 219 3.43 36.76 -14.98
C THR A 219 4.70 36.64 -15.83
N THR A 220 5.04 35.45 -16.32
CA THR A 220 6.20 35.24 -17.21
C THR A 220 5.88 35.34 -18.70
N LEU A 221 4.60 35.54 -19.05
CA LEU A 221 4.13 35.59 -20.44
C LEU A 221 3.68 36.99 -20.89
N ASP A 222 3.83 38.01 -20.05
CA ASP A 222 3.65 39.41 -20.44
C ASP A 222 5.03 40.00 -20.82
N PRO A 223 5.28 40.30 -22.11
CA PRO A 223 6.52 40.94 -22.60
C PRO A 223 6.61 42.43 -22.25
#